data_AF-A0A3B9VNU7-F1
#
_entry.id   AF-A0A3B9VNU7-F1
#
_cell.length_a   1.000
_cell.length_b   1.000
_cell.length_c   1.000
_cell.angle_alpha   90.00
_cell.angle_beta   90.00
_cell.angle_gamma   90.00
#
_symmetry.space_group_name_H-M   'P 1'
#
loop_
_entity.id
_entity.type
_entity.pdbx_description
1 polymer ?
#
loop_
_entity_poly.entity_id
_entity_poly.type
_entity_poly.pdbx_seq_one_letter_code
_entity_poly.pdbx_strand_id
1 'polypeptide(L)' 'GNMELHLDRRMADRRLWPAIDIERSGTRHEELLQDESTLKQIWLLRRMMGIIGQDSNSPTEAAERILERMTRTQTNEEFL' A
#
# COMPACT_ATOMS: atom_id res chain seq x y z
N GLY A 1 12.50 15.35 -2.18
CA GLY A 1 11.31 15.89 -1.52
C GLY A 1 11.10 15.16 -0.21
N ASN A 2 10.07 15.50 0.56
CA ASN A 2 9.67 14.80 1.79
C ASN A 2 8.56 13.76 1.55
N MET A 3 8.00 13.69 0.34
CA MET A 3 7.05 12.70 -0.13
C MET A 3 7.56 12.12 -1.45
N GLU A 4 7.50 10.80 -1.58
CA GLU A 4 7.80 10.07 -2.82
C GLU A 4 6.68 9.07 -3.12
N LEU A 5 6.21 9.08 -4.36
CA LEU A 5 5.21 8.14 -4.87
C LEU A 5 5.83 7.41 -6.07
N HIS A 6 6.13 6.14 -5.89
CA HIS A 6 6.74 5.29 -6.90
C HIS A 6 5.65 4.54 -7.66
N LEU A 7 5.77 4.49 -8.99
CA LEU A 7 4.89 3.72 -9.85
C LEU A 7 5.63 2.53 -10.46
N ASP A 8 5.00 1.36 -10.50
CA ASP A 8 5.59 0.16 -11.06
C ASP A 8 5.02 -0.14 -12.46
N ARG A 9 5.92 -0.12 -13.46
CA ARG A 9 5.57 -0.45 -14.85
C ARG A 9 4.99 -1.86 -15.00
N ARG A 10 5.42 -2.83 -14.18
CA ARG A 10 4.92 -4.21 -14.23
C ARG A 10 3.44 -4.29 -13.88
N MET A 11 2.96 -3.45 -12.96
CA MET A 11 1.53 -3.33 -12.64
C MET A 11 0.76 -2.72 -13.80
N ALA A 12 1.28 -1.63 -14.39
CA ALA A 12 0.67 -0.97 -15.53
C ALA A 12 0.55 -1.89 -16.76
N ASP A 13 1.59 -2.67 -17.07
CA ASP A 13 1.61 -3.63 -18.18
C ASP A 13 0.55 -4.74 -17.98
N ARG A 14 0.27 -5.11 -16.71
CA ARG A 14 -0.82 -6.04 -16.33
C ARG A 14 -2.19 -5.37 -16.20
N ARG A 15 -2.30 -4.06 -16.48
CA ARG A 15 -3.51 -3.24 -16.34
C ARG A 15 -4.04 -3.17 -14.90
N LEU A 16 -3.16 -3.31 -13.91
CA LEU A 16 -3.50 -3.12 -12.52
C LEU A 16 -3.39 -1.62 -12.18
N TRP A 17 -4.50 -1.02 -11.78
CA TRP A 17 -4.57 0.40 -11.43
C TRP A 17 -5.20 0.58 -10.04
N PRO A 18 -4.68 1.52 -9.23
CA PRO A 18 -3.49 2.35 -9.47
C PRO A 18 -2.18 1.55 -9.38
N ALA A 19 -1.22 1.83 -10.27
CA ALA A 19 0.05 1.10 -10.38
C ALA A 19 1.11 1.60 -9.36
N ILE A 20 0.73 1.73 -8.09
CA ILE A 20 1.57 2.30 -7.03
C ILE A 20 2.40 1.21 -6.36
N ASP A 21 3.71 1.44 -6.27
CA ASP A 21 4.61 0.65 -5.43
C ASP A 21 4.54 1.17 -3.98
N ILE A 22 3.73 0.52 -3.15
CA ILE A 22 3.44 0.98 -1.79
C ILE A 22 4.65 0.77 -0.86
N GLU A 23 5.51 -0.22 -1.15
CA GLU A 23 6.71 -0.50 -0.35
C GLU A 23 7.74 0.62 -0.50
N ARG A 24 7.95 1.10 -1.74
CA ARG A 24 8.90 2.18 -2.04
C ARG A 24 8.33 3.58 -1.81
N SER A 25 7.01 3.73 -1.84
CA SER A 25 6.34 5.03 -1.61
C SER A 25 6.27 5.38 -0.13
N GLY A 26 6.39 6.65 0.21
CA GLY A 26 6.33 7.10 1.59
C GLY A 26 6.46 8.62 1.77
N THR A 27 6.10 9.06 2.97
CA THR A 27 6.25 10.46 3.40
C THR A 27 7.07 10.49 4.68
N ARG A 28 8.07 11.36 4.75
CA ARG A 28 8.84 11.60 5.98
C ARG A 28 7.98 12.35 6.98
N HIS A 29 8.13 12.01 8.26
CA HIS A 29 7.34 12.60 9.35
C HIS A 29 5.82 12.41 9.18
N GLU A 30 5.40 11.22 8.74
CA GLU A 30 3.97 10.90 8.57
C GLU A 30 3.19 10.90 9.90
N GLU A 31 3.88 10.80 11.05
CA GLU A 31 3.30 10.97 12.39
C GLU A 31 2.73 12.37 12.65
N LEU A 32 3.11 13.37 11.86
CA LEU A 32 2.53 14.71 11.94
C LEU A 32 1.26 14.86 11.08
N LEU A 33 0.96 13.87 10.24
CA LEU A 33 -0.13 13.91 9.26
C LEU A 33 -1.30 12.99 9.61
N GLN A 34 -1.06 11.96 10.43
CA GLN A 34 -2.04 10.96 10.80
C GLN A 34 -2.14 10.86 12.33
N ASP A 35 -3.31 10.48 12.82
CA ASP A 35 -3.46 10.12 14.23
C ASP A 35 -2.71 8.81 14.56
N GLU A 36 -2.44 8.60 15.85
CA GLU A 36 -1.63 7.47 16.31
C GLU A 36 -2.26 6.10 16.00
N SER A 37 -3.59 5.99 16.04
CA SER A 37 -4.31 4.75 15.72
C SER A 37 -4.18 4.40 14.24
N THR A 38 -4.47 5.35 13.37
CA THR A 38 -4.36 5.21 11.91
C THR A 38 -2.93 4.89 11.51
N LEU A 39 -1.94 5.55 12.11
CA LEU A 39 -0.53 5.29 11.82
C LEU A 39 -0.11 3.85 12.16
N LYS A 40 -0.55 3.33 13.31
CA LYS A 40 -0.30 1.93 13.71
C LYS A 40 -0.94 0.94 12.73
N GLN A 41 -2.16 1.20 12.27
CA GLN A 41 -2.85 0.37 11.26
C GLN A 41 -2.13 0.40 9.91
N ILE A 42 -1.71 1.59 9.45
CA ILE A 42 -0.92 1.75 8.21
C ILE A 42 0.39 0.97 8.29
N TRP A 43 1.11 1.03 9.42
CA TRP A 43 2.34 0.27 9.61
C TRP A 43 2.11 -1.24 9.62
N LEU A 44 1.03 -1.71 10.25
CA LEU A 44 0.65 -3.12 10.21
C LEU A 44 0.33 -3.57 8.78
N LEU A 45 -0.44 -2.78 8.04
CA LEU A 45 -0.76 -3.02 6.63
C LEU A 45 0.53 -3.11 5.79
N ARG A 46 1.46 -2.16 5.97
CA ARG A 46 2.77 -2.16 5.31
C ARG A 46 3.58 -3.42 5.60
N ARG A 47 3.60 -3.86 6.85
CA ARG A 47 4.26 -5.11 7.24
C ARG A 47 3.62 -6.33 6.58
N MET A 48 2.29 -6.40 6.54
CA MET A 48 1.57 -7.51 5.90
C MET A 48 1.87 -7.58 4.39
N MET A 49 1.94 -6.43 3.70
CA MET A 49 2.35 -6.39 2.30
C MET A 49 3.75 -6.94 2.08
N GLY A 50 4.71 -6.54 2.91
CA GLY A 50 6.08 -7.03 2.80
C GLY A 50 6.16 -8.55 2.93
N ILE A 51 5.37 -9.14 3.83
CA ILE A 51 5.28 -10.60 3.99
C ILE A 51 4.70 -11.24 2.72
N ILE A 52 3.57 -10.74 2.22
CA ILE A 52 2.93 -11.27 1.00
C ILE A 52 3.87 -11.17 -0.21
N GLY A 53 4.56 -10.03 -0.35
CA GLY A 53 5.48 -9.76 -1.46
C GLY A 53 6.78 -10.57 -1.40
N GLN A 54 7.16 -11.11 -0.23
CA GLN A 54 8.28 -12.04 -0.10
C GLN A 54 7.89 -13.48 -0.41
N ASP A 55 6.68 -13.90 -0.03
CA ASP A 55 6.18 -15.26 -0.28
C ASP A 55 5.76 -15.49 -1.74
N SER A 56 5.39 -14.40 -2.43
CA SER A 56 5.04 -14.42 -3.85
C SER A 56 6.21 -13.89 -4.68
N ASN A 57 6.67 -14.65 -5.68
CA ASN A 57 7.69 -14.19 -6.64
C ASN A 57 7.23 -13.00 -7.52
N SER A 58 6.12 -12.35 -7.16
CA SER A 58 5.50 -11.25 -7.88
C SER A 58 5.12 -10.13 -6.91
N PRO A 59 5.88 -9.03 -6.84
CA PRO A 59 5.57 -7.88 -5.97
C PRO A 59 4.22 -7.21 -6.30
N THR A 60 3.63 -7.55 -7.45
CA THR A 60 2.30 -7.08 -7.84
C THR A 60 1.13 -7.79 -7.13
N GLU A 61 1.34 -8.99 -6.56
CA GLU A 61 0.26 -9.74 -5.89
C GLU A 61 -0.19 -9.06 -4.58
N ALA A 62 0.75 -8.49 -3.82
CA ALA A 62 0.43 -7.77 -2.60
C ALA A 62 -0.48 -6.56 -2.87
N ALA A 63 -0.22 -5.82 -3.96
CA ALA A 63 -1.05 -4.69 -4.38
C ALA A 63 -2.45 -5.14 -4.81
N GLU A 64 -2.57 -6.23 -5.58
CA GLU A 64 -3.85 -6.80 -5.99
C GLU A 64 -4.73 -7.17 -4.79
N ARG A 65 -4.16 -7.84 -3.78
CA ARG A 65 -4.89 -8.25 -2.58
C ARG A 65 -5.40 -7.08 -1.75
N ILE A 66 -4.63 -5.99 -1.67
CA ILE A 66 -5.08 -4.78 -0.98
C ILE A 66 -6.20 -4.12 -1.74
N LEU A 67 -6.05 -3.95 -3.05
CA LEU A 67 -7.11 -3.36 -3.87
C LEU A 67 -8.40 -4.17 -3.75
N GLU A 68 -8.32 -5.50 -3.76
CA GLU A 68 -9.48 -6.36 -3.53
C GLU A 68 -10.13 -6.09 -2.17
N ARG A 69 -9.36 -5.99 -1.09
CA ARG A 69 -9.91 -5.69 0.24
C ARG A 69 -10.50 -4.29 0.34
N MET A 70 -9.81 -3.27 -0.20
CA MET A 70 -10.30 -1.89 -0.21
C MET A 70 -11.61 -1.76 -0.99
N THR A 71 -11.80 -2.52 -2.08
CA THR A 71 -13.07 -2.49 -2.84
C THR A 71 -14.26 -3.08 -2.09
N ARG A 72 -14.04 -3.83 -1.00
CA ARG A 72 -15.11 -4.40 -0.16
C ARG A 72 -15.62 -3.42 0.89
N THR A 73 -14.93 -2.30 1.10
CA THR A 73 -15.26 -1.26 2.08
C THR A 73 -15.57 0.05 1.36
N GLN A 74 -16.40 0.92 1.95
CA GLN A 74 -16.73 2.20 1.32
C GLN A 74 -15.74 3.30 1.69
N THR A 75 -15.08 3.20 2.84
CA THR A 75 -14.16 4.22 3.35
C THR A 75 -12.84 3.61 3.82
N ASN A 76 -11.80 4.43 3.90
CA ASN A 76 -10.51 4.00 4.46
C ASN A 76 -10.60 3.73 5.97
N GLU A 77 -11.51 4.40 6.68
CA GLU A 77 -11.76 4.16 8.10
C GLU A 77 -12.35 2.76 8.35
N GLU A 78 -13.20 2.26 7.45
CA GLU A 78 -13.71 0.88 7.52
C GLU A 78 -12.67 -0.17 7.12
N PHE A 79 -11.70 0.21 6.28
CA PHE A 79 -10.67 -0.68 5.76
C PHE A 79 -9.51 -0.92 6.73
N LEU A 80 -9.05 0.12 7.40
CA LEU A 80 -7.89 0.12 8.30
C LEU A 80 -8.23 -0.51 9.67
#